data_AF-A0A196SK59-F1
#
_entry.id   AF-A0A196SK59-F1
#
_cell.length_a   1.000
_cell.length_b   1.000
_cell.length_c   1.000
_cell.angle_alpha   90.00
_cell.angle_beta   90.00
_cell.angle_gamma   90.00
#
_symmetry.space_group_name_H-M   'P 1'
#
loop_
_entity.id
_entity.type
_entity.pdbx_description
1 polymer ?
#
loop_
_entity_poly.entity_id
_entity_poly.type
_entity_poly.pdbx_seq_one_letter_code
_entity_poly.pdbx_strand_id
1 'polypeptide(L)' 'MSSELVWNIVKNNSSFLRKQKQGCKITTFSTDKMNVTNEYSPKCMGICQKRAVGVDCEGKHIMLSIKSTK' A
#
# COMPACT_ATOMS: atom_id res chain seq x y z
N MET A 1 10.53 -11.76 -7.87
CA MET A 1 9.60 -10.89 -8.62
C MET A 1 10.19 -9.48 -8.67
N SER A 2 10.18 -8.81 -9.83
CA SER A 2 10.68 -7.43 -9.98
C SER A 2 9.63 -6.42 -9.50
N SER A 3 10.03 -5.48 -8.64
CA SER A 3 9.16 -4.45 -8.06
C SER A 3 8.61 -3.49 -9.12
N GLU A 4 9.42 -3.16 -10.11
CA GLU A 4 9.06 -2.24 -11.20
C GLU A 4 8.01 -2.84 -12.14
N LEU A 5 8.14 -4.14 -12.43
CA LEU A 5 7.16 -4.87 -13.22
C LEU A 5 5.81 -4.90 -12.52
N VAL A 6 5.81 -5.25 -11.22
CA VAL A 6 4.59 -5.28 -10.41
C VAL A 6 3.94 -3.89 -10.41
N TRP A 7 4.70 -2.83 -10.17
CA TRP A 7 4.18 -1.46 -10.18
C TRP A 7 3.54 -1.08 -11.51
N ASN A 8 4.19 -1.42 -12.63
CA ASN A 8 3.66 -1.09 -13.96
C ASN A 8 2.32 -1.78 -14.26
N ILE A 9 2.09 -2.97 -13.71
CA ILE A 9 0.83 -3.70 -13.85
C ILE A 9 -0.26 -3.05 -12.97
N VAL A 10 0.05 -2.77 -11.69
CA VAL A 10 -0.99 -2.37 -10.73
C VAL A 10 -1.27 -0.86 -10.68
N LYS A 11 -0.38 0.01 -11.20
CA LYS A 11 -0.45 1.47 -11.05
C LYS A 11 -1.83 2.08 -11.34
N ASN A 12 -2.57 1.55 -12.32
CA ASN A 12 -3.88 2.08 -12.71
C ASN A 12 -5.08 1.20 -12.29
N ASN A 13 -4.84 -0.08 -11.97
CA ASN A 13 -5.88 -1.10 -11.84
C ASN A 13 -5.87 -1.81 -10.48
N SER A 14 -5.24 -1.22 -9.46
CA SER A 14 -5.23 -1.80 -8.11
C SER A 14 -6.57 -1.59 -7.39
N SER A 15 -7.09 -2.64 -6.76
CA SER A 15 -8.26 -2.56 -5.87
C SER A 15 -7.99 -1.75 -4.60
N PHE A 16 -6.71 -1.62 -4.22
CA PHE A 16 -6.27 -0.84 -3.07
C PHE A 16 -6.12 0.65 -3.37
N LEU A 17 -6.21 1.06 -4.64
CA LEU A 17 -6.16 2.46 -5.03
C LEU A 17 -7.50 3.14 -4.75
N ARG A 18 -7.49 4.15 -3.88
CA ARG A 18 -8.64 5.03 -3.62
C ARG A 18 -8.33 6.42 -4.14
N LYS A 19 -9.13 6.89 -5.09
CA LYS A 19 -9.06 8.25 -5.61
C LYS A 19 -10.16 9.06 -4.96
N GLN A 20 -9.79 10.09 -4.21
CA GLN A 20 -10.73 11.04 -3.65
C GLN A 20 -10.58 12.37 -4.38
N LYS A 21 -11.70 12.90 -4.85
CA LYS A 21 -11.74 14.24 -5.45
C LYS A 21 -12.13 15.24 -4.37
N GLN A 22 -11.23 16.16 -4.05
CA GLN A 22 -11.54 17.33 -3.22
C GLN A 22 -11.38 18.57 -4.10
N GLY A 23 -12.51 19.08 -4.61
CA GLY A 23 -12.53 20.19 -5.57
C GLY A 23 -11.79 19.85 -6.87
N CYS A 24 -10.78 20.65 -7.23
CA CYS A 24 -9.92 20.43 -8.40
C CYS A 24 -8.75 19.46 -8.18
N LYS A 25 -8.48 19.03 -6.93
CA LYS A 25 -7.36 18.14 -6.63
C LYS A 25 -7.84 16.69 -6.49
N ILE A 26 -7.18 15.79 -7.20
CA ILE A 26 -7.37 14.34 -7.03
C ILE A 26 -6.25 13.86 -6.11
N THR A 27 -6.62 13.44 -4.91
CA THR A 27 -5.70 12.77 -3.99
C THR A 27 -5.85 11.26 -4.13
N THR A 28 -4.71 10.58 -4.22
CA THR A 28 -4.63 9.12 -4.34
C THR A 28 -4.16 8.53 -3.02
N PHE A 29 -4.95 7.64 -2.46
CA PHE A 29 -4.65 6.90 -1.25
C PHE A 29 -4.51 5.41 -1.56
N SER A 30 -3.73 4.72 -0.76
CA SER A 30 -3.62 3.27 -0.77
C SER A 30 -4.27 2.71 0.49
N THR A 31 -5.08 1.66 0.35
CA THR A 31 -5.65 0.90 1.47
C THR A 31 -4.94 -0.43 1.67
N ASP A 32 -3.68 -0.52 1.26
CA ASP A 32 -2.85 -1.71 1.45
C ASP A 32 -2.49 -1.83 2.94
N LYS A 33 -2.83 -2.97 3.57
CA LYS A 33 -2.52 -3.25 5.00
C LYS A 33 -1.03 -3.22 5.31
N MET A 34 -0.19 -3.43 4.30
CA MET A 34 1.27 -3.42 4.43
C MET A 34 1.90 -2.06 4.11
N ASN A 35 1.08 -0.99 4.07
CA ASN A 35 1.49 0.38 3.83
C ASN A 35 1.15 1.27 5.04
N VAL A 36 2.17 1.64 5.80
CA VAL A 36 2.01 2.46 7.02
C VAL A 36 1.61 3.92 6.72
N THR A 37 1.99 4.45 5.54
CA THR A 37 1.76 5.85 5.19
C THR A 37 0.49 6.09 4.38
N ASN A 38 -0.23 5.03 3.98
CA ASN A 38 -1.40 5.09 3.10
C ASN A 38 -1.15 5.80 1.75
N GLU A 39 0.13 5.93 1.35
CA GLU A 39 0.51 6.58 0.10
C GLU A 39 0.50 5.59 -1.06
N TYR A 40 -0.12 5.96 -2.18
CA TYR A 40 -0.12 5.13 -3.38
C TYR A 40 1.16 5.34 -4.21
N SER A 41 2.25 4.75 -3.75
CA SER A 41 3.57 4.83 -4.40
C SER A 41 4.23 3.44 -4.45
N PRO A 42 5.13 3.18 -5.42
CA PRO A 42 5.82 1.90 -5.53
C PRO A 42 6.70 1.56 -4.32
N LYS A 43 7.16 2.58 -3.58
CA LYS A 43 7.99 2.39 -2.39
C LYS A 43 7.16 2.01 -1.16
N CYS A 44 5.96 2.54 -1.05
CA CYS A 44 5.09 2.36 0.11
C CYS A 44 4.19 1.13 0.00
N MET A 45 3.87 0.67 -1.22
CA MET A 45 3.05 -0.53 -1.39
C MET A 45 3.79 -1.81 -1.00
N GLY A 46 3.14 -2.63 -0.17
CA GLY A 46 3.70 -3.88 0.33
C GLY A 46 3.83 -4.95 -0.76
N ILE A 47 3.04 -4.88 -1.83
CA ILE A 47 3.16 -5.81 -2.97
C ILE A 47 4.44 -5.59 -3.77
N CYS A 48 4.85 -4.33 -3.95
CA CYS A 48 6.04 -3.96 -4.71
C CYS A 48 7.32 -4.25 -3.92
N GLN A 49 7.28 -4.14 -2.60
CA GLN A 49 8.46 -4.27 -1.75
C GLN A 49 8.68 -5.71 -1.27
N LYS A 50 9.94 -6.16 -1.19
CA LYS A 50 10.29 -7.50 -0.67
C LYS A 50 10.12 -7.59 0.85
N ARG A 51 10.47 -6.52 1.57
CA ARG A 51 10.34 -6.38 3.02
C ARG A 51 9.35 -5.27 3.35
N ALA A 52 8.17 -5.61 3.83
CA ALA A 52 7.14 -4.65 4.20
C ALA A 52 6.69 -4.91 5.63
N VAL A 53 6.27 -3.85 6.31
CA VAL A 53 5.71 -3.89 7.66
C VAL A 53 4.36 -3.20 7.62
N GLY A 54 3.33 -3.88 8.12
CA GLY A 54 2.01 -3.35 8.36
C GLY A 54 1.80 -3.17 9.85
N VAL A 55 1.18 -2.06 10.23
CA VAL A 55 0.77 -1.78 11.60
C VAL A 55 -0.72 -1.49 11.56
N ASP A 56 -1.51 -2.35 12.18
CA ASP A 56 -2.95 -2.18 12.29
C ASP A 56 -3.35 -2.10 13.77
N CYS A 57 -4.42 -1.37 14.05
CA CYS A 57 -5.00 -1.27 15.38
C CYS A 57 -6.34 -2.02 15.40
N GLU A 58 -6.40 -3.16 16.09
CA GLU A 58 -7.64 -3.88 16.35
C GLU A 58 -8.12 -3.56 17.77
N GLY A 59 -8.90 -2.48 17.88
CA GLY A 59 -9.45 -2.00 19.16
C GLY A 59 -8.37 -1.44 20.09
N LYS A 60 -8.04 -2.18 21.16
CA LYS A 60 -6.97 -1.84 22.11
C LYS A 60 -5.65 -2.59 21.85
N HIS A 61 -5.61 -3.46 20.83
CA HIS A 61 -4.45 -4.27 20.50
C HIS A 61 -3.79 -3.76 19.22
N ILE A 62 -2.45 -3.71 19.23
CA ILE A 62 -1.64 -3.34 18.08
C ILE A 62 -1.20 -4.63 17.38
N MET A 63 -1.57 -4.80 16.11
CA MET A 63 -1.16 -5.92 15.29
C MET A 63 -0.01 -5.50 14.37
N LEU A 64 1.11 -6.20 14.49
CA LEU A 64 2.28 -6.01 13.65
C LEU A 64 2.36 -7.15 12.63
N SER A 65 2.27 -6.80 11.35
CA SER A 65 2.42 -7.74 10.24
C SER A 65 3.75 -7.52 9.55
N ILE A 66 4.58 -8.55 9.45
CA ILE A 66 5.89 -8.48 8.78
C ILE A 66 5.85 -9.42 7.58
N LYS A 67 6.19 -8.89 6.40
CA LYS A 67 6.29 -9.69 5.18
C LYS A 67 7.46 -10.65 5.28
N SER A 68 7.18 -11.95 5.31
CA SER A 68 8.21 -12.99 5.34
C SER A 68 8.87 -13.15 3.97
N THR A 69 10.20 -13.16 3.95
CA THR A 69 11.02 -13.55 2.80
C THR A 69 11.56 -14.95 3.05
N LYS A 70 10.73 -15.97 2.84
CA LYS A 70 11.20 -17.33 2.57
C LYS A 70 11.21 -17.55 1.07
#